data_AF-A0A4R2I0A0-F1
#
_entry.id   AF-A0A4R2I0A0-F1
#
_cell.length_a   1.000
_cell.length_b   1.000
_cell.length_c   1.000
_cell.angle_alpha   90.00
_cell.angle_beta   90.00
_cell.angle_gamma   90.00
#
_symmetry.space_group_name_H-M   'P 1'
#
loop_
_entity.id
_entity.type
_entity.pdbx_description
1 polymer ?
#
loop_
_entity_poly.entity_id
_entity_poly.type
_entity_poly.pdbx_seq_one_letter_code
_entity_poly.pdbx_strand_id
1 'polypeptide(L)'
;MSGNRWDQPGVPHKGWHCVDVVDLRADGESADETDYATCQICGNEKIRYVHIMEHPDLDENFDVGCVCAEKMSGDYEGPKRREAKLRNRAARRTRWLQRKWRVSGKGNSFLNLGGYNLVVYPTKTGRWGYKIGDRFGPRTYPTNNEAKLALFDDFWAATHDDDRLWASD
;
A
#
# COMPACT_ATOMS: atom_id res chain seq x y z
N MET A 1 17.35 -14.60 17.51
CA MET A 1 18.17 -13.67 16.71
C MET A 1 18.45 -14.32 15.36
N SER A 2 17.72 -13.94 14.32
CA SER A 2 18.06 -14.33 12.95
C SER A 2 19.30 -13.52 12.54
N GLY A 3 20.48 -14.15 12.60
CA GLY A 3 21.75 -13.53 12.25
C GLY A 3 21.85 -13.15 10.77
N ASN A 4 22.96 -12.52 10.42
CA ASN A 4 23.31 -12.20 9.03
C ASN A 4 23.41 -13.49 8.19
N ARG A 5 22.53 -13.66 7.19
CA ARG A 5 22.53 -14.79 6.26
C ARG A 5 23.35 -14.54 4.99
N TRP A 6 23.98 -13.37 4.83
CA TRP A 6 24.90 -13.13 3.70
C TRP A 6 26.06 -14.12 3.67
N ASP A 7 26.45 -14.69 4.80
CA ASP A 7 27.56 -15.64 4.88
C ASP A 7 27.07 -17.10 5.06
N GLN A 8 25.76 -17.33 4.96
CA GLN A 8 25.16 -18.64 5.17
C GLN A 8 25.35 -19.53 3.93
N PRO A 9 25.98 -20.72 4.06
CA PRO A 9 26.08 -21.66 2.95
C PRO A 9 24.69 -22.03 2.41
N GLY A 10 24.57 -22.06 1.08
CA GLY A 10 23.31 -22.39 0.39
C GLY A 10 22.38 -21.19 0.16
N VAL A 11 22.70 -19.99 0.64
CA VAL A 11 21.96 -18.77 0.30
C VAL A 11 22.66 -18.04 -0.86
N PRO A 12 22.05 -17.95 -2.06
CA PRO A 12 22.64 -17.21 -3.17
C PRO A 12 22.77 -15.72 -2.86
N HIS A 13 23.87 -15.07 -3.27
CA HIS A 13 24.06 -13.63 -3.04
C HIS A 13 23.40 -12.76 -4.11
N LYS A 14 23.10 -13.35 -5.28
CA LYS A 14 22.63 -12.70 -6.51
C LYS A 14 21.60 -13.61 -7.20
N GLY A 15 20.91 -13.08 -8.21
CA GLY A 15 19.94 -13.84 -9.01
C GLY A 15 18.53 -13.83 -8.46
N TRP A 16 18.24 -13.00 -7.45
CA TRP A 16 16.92 -12.92 -6.85
C TRP A 16 15.98 -11.99 -7.61
N HIS A 17 14.70 -12.31 -7.58
CA HIS A 17 13.64 -11.50 -8.15
C HIS A 17 12.70 -11.02 -7.04
N CYS A 18 12.44 -9.72 -7.02
CA CYS A 18 11.42 -9.19 -6.12
C CYS A 18 10.05 -9.41 -6.78
N VAL A 19 9.24 -10.25 -6.15
CA VAL A 19 7.91 -10.64 -6.64
C VAL A 19 6.80 -9.73 -6.10
N ASP A 20 7.01 -9.14 -4.92
CA ASP A 20 6.06 -8.20 -4.33
C ASP A 20 6.73 -7.24 -3.34
N VAL A 21 6.06 -6.12 -3.03
CA VAL A 21 6.42 -5.23 -1.93
C VAL A 21 5.17 -4.93 -1.10
N VAL A 22 5.24 -5.20 0.20
CA VAL A 22 4.11 -5.06 1.13
C VAL A 22 4.36 -3.89 2.08
N ASP A 23 3.39 -2.97 2.21
CA ASP A 23 3.36 -2.00 3.30
C ASP A 23 2.62 -2.63 4.49
N LEU A 24 3.32 -2.93 5.58
CA LEU A 24 2.73 -3.50 6.80
C LEU A 24 1.69 -2.58 7.47
N ARG A 25 1.55 -1.33 7.00
CA ARG A 25 0.48 -0.41 7.41
C ARG A 25 -0.52 -0.10 6.30
N ALA A 26 -0.65 -0.97 5.31
CA ALA A 26 -1.57 -0.73 4.18
C ALA A 26 -3.00 -0.42 4.64
N ASP A 27 -3.44 -1.04 5.75
CA ASP A 27 -4.78 -0.88 6.33
C ASP A 27 -4.93 0.37 7.22
N GLY A 28 -3.81 1.02 7.55
CA GLY A 28 -3.78 2.25 8.34
C GLY A 28 -3.51 2.08 9.83
N GLU A 29 -2.93 0.95 10.24
CA GLU A 29 -2.47 0.72 11.62
C GLU A 29 -1.52 1.81 12.10
N SER A 30 -1.60 2.12 13.41
CA SER A 30 -0.76 3.13 14.04
C SER A 30 0.68 2.64 14.17
N ALA A 31 1.59 3.58 14.46
CA ALA A 31 3.00 3.22 14.49
C ALA A 31 3.40 2.28 15.62
N ASP A 32 2.69 2.39 16.74
CA ASP A 32 2.92 1.65 17.96
C ASP A 32 2.28 0.26 17.93
N GLU A 33 1.27 0.06 17.07
CA GLU A 33 0.55 -1.21 16.90
C GLU A 33 1.11 -2.07 15.75
N THR A 34 1.95 -1.49 14.88
CA THR A 34 2.50 -2.21 13.72
C THR A 34 3.48 -3.28 14.15
N ASP A 35 3.21 -4.53 13.75
CA ASP A 35 4.20 -5.59 13.80
C ASP A 35 5.19 -5.44 12.64
N TYR A 36 6.38 -4.92 12.92
CA TYR A 36 7.37 -4.66 11.89
C TYR A 36 8.20 -5.90 11.55
N ALA A 37 8.50 -6.08 10.27
CA ALA A 37 9.35 -7.17 9.83
C ALA A 37 10.83 -6.97 10.22
N THR A 38 11.53 -8.11 10.29
CA THR A 38 12.99 -8.18 10.39
C THR A 38 13.55 -8.75 9.11
N CYS A 39 14.60 -8.14 8.58
CA CYS A 39 15.22 -8.57 7.33
C CYS A 39 15.79 -9.97 7.51
N GLN A 40 15.30 -10.94 6.74
CA GLN A 40 15.79 -12.32 6.83
C GLN A 40 17.23 -12.47 6.36
N ILE A 41 17.78 -11.49 5.64
CA ILE A 41 19.17 -11.50 5.19
C ILE A 41 20.11 -10.78 6.15
N CYS A 42 19.95 -9.47 6.40
CA CYS A 42 20.89 -8.74 7.24
C CYS A 42 20.52 -8.68 8.73
N GLY A 43 19.34 -9.17 9.11
CA GLY A 43 18.82 -9.09 10.49
C GLY A 43 18.35 -7.70 10.91
N ASN A 44 18.34 -6.71 10.02
CA ASN A 44 17.88 -5.36 10.37
C ASN A 44 16.36 -5.36 10.67
N GLU A 45 16.00 -4.89 11.84
CA GLU A 45 14.62 -4.83 12.33
C GLU A 45 13.87 -3.58 11.86
N LYS A 46 12.59 -3.50 12.23
CA LYS A 46 11.69 -2.35 11.98
C LYS A 46 11.45 -2.03 10.51
N ILE A 47 11.36 -3.07 9.67
CA ILE A 47 11.02 -2.92 8.25
C ILE A 47 9.51 -2.79 8.12
N ARG A 48 9.07 -1.67 7.53
CA ARG A 48 7.65 -1.42 7.20
C ARG A 48 7.29 -1.85 5.77
N TYR A 49 8.20 -1.62 4.83
CA TYR A 49 8.00 -1.95 3.42
C TYR A 49 8.84 -3.20 3.11
N VAL A 50 8.18 -4.35 3.11
CA VAL A 50 8.82 -5.66 2.99
C VAL A 50 8.92 -6.01 1.51
N HIS A 51 10.13 -6.28 1.03
CA HIS A 51 10.36 -6.78 -0.32
C HIS A 51 10.39 -8.29 -0.25
N ILE A 52 9.45 -8.94 -0.93
CA ILE A 52 9.37 -10.40 -1.02
C ILE A 52 10.26 -10.83 -2.18
N MET A 53 11.31 -11.58 -1.87
CA MET A 53 12.35 -12.00 -2.81
C MET A 53 12.28 -13.50 -3.07
N GLU A 54 12.33 -13.89 -4.33
CA GLU A 54 12.37 -15.29 -4.79
C GLU A 54 13.70 -15.56 -5.49
N HIS A 55 14.23 -16.78 -5.36
CA HIS A 55 15.37 -17.26 -6.15
C HIS A 55 14.98 -18.57 -6.84
N PRO A 56 15.31 -18.78 -8.13
CA PRO A 56 14.90 -19.98 -8.85
C PRO A 56 15.43 -21.30 -8.26
N ASP A 57 16.52 -21.24 -7.48
CA ASP A 57 17.13 -22.41 -6.84
C ASP A 57 16.60 -22.68 -5.42
N LEU A 58 15.63 -21.90 -4.91
CA LEU A 58 15.08 -22.04 -3.56
C LEU A 58 13.55 -22.05 -3.60
N ASP A 59 12.93 -22.97 -2.86
CA ASP A 59 11.46 -23.08 -2.76
C ASP A 59 10.85 -22.05 -1.79
N GLU A 60 11.67 -21.30 -1.05
CA GLU A 60 11.24 -20.32 -0.07
C GLU A 60 11.49 -18.87 -0.51
N ASN A 61 10.53 -17.99 -0.20
CA ASN A 61 10.67 -16.55 -0.39
C ASN A 61 11.30 -15.90 0.84
N PHE A 62 12.09 -14.85 0.61
CA PHE A 62 12.70 -14.06 1.67
C PHE A 62 12.08 -12.66 1.79
N ASP A 63 11.70 -12.33 3.01
CA ASP A 63 11.25 -11.01 3.44
C ASP A 63 12.45 -10.15 3.82
N VAL A 64 12.73 -9.14 3.01
CA VAL A 64 13.91 -8.29 3.20
C VAL A 64 13.60 -6.81 3.09
N GLY A 65 14.52 -5.99 3.60
CA GLY A 65 14.47 -4.54 3.40
C GLY A 65 15.02 -4.14 2.03
N CYS A 66 14.67 -2.93 1.57
CA CYS A 66 15.05 -2.37 0.26
C CYS A 66 16.53 -2.57 -0.10
N VAL A 67 17.44 -2.28 0.83
CA VAL A 67 18.89 -2.38 0.58
C VAL A 67 19.32 -3.83 0.31
N CYS A 68 18.72 -4.81 0.99
CA CYS A 68 19.02 -6.22 0.72
C CYS A 68 18.39 -6.66 -0.60
N ALA A 69 17.15 -6.24 -0.88
CA ALA A 69 16.51 -6.49 -2.18
C ALA A 69 17.36 -5.98 -3.36
N GLU A 70 17.92 -4.78 -3.25
CA GLU A 70 18.84 -4.21 -4.26
C GLU A 70 20.07 -5.09 -4.47
N LYS A 71 20.72 -5.48 -3.36
CA LYS A 71 21.92 -6.31 -3.42
C LYS A 71 21.62 -7.69 -3.99
N MET A 72 20.54 -8.34 -3.57
CA MET A 72 20.18 -9.71 -3.97
C MET A 72 19.75 -9.79 -5.43
N SER A 73 19.03 -8.78 -5.92
CA SER A 73 18.60 -8.73 -7.33
C SER A 73 19.67 -8.18 -8.27
N GLY A 74 20.60 -7.36 -7.75
CA GLY A 74 21.49 -6.55 -8.59
C GLY A 74 20.80 -5.34 -9.22
N ASP A 75 19.54 -5.07 -8.85
CA ASP A 75 18.76 -3.90 -9.29
C ASP A 75 18.73 -2.84 -8.19
N TYR A 76 19.48 -1.75 -8.37
CA TYR A 76 19.63 -0.68 -7.39
C TYR A 76 18.56 0.44 -7.51
N GLU A 77 17.61 0.30 -8.43
CA GLU A 77 16.55 1.28 -8.69
C GLU A 77 15.14 0.72 -8.47
N GLY A 78 14.86 -0.48 -8.95
CA GLY A 78 13.53 -1.07 -8.91
C GLY A 78 12.96 -1.29 -7.51
N PRO A 79 13.72 -1.82 -6.52
CA PRO A 79 13.26 -1.89 -5.13
C PRO A 79 12.87 -0.51 -4.59
N LYS A 80 13.75 0.51 -4.72
CA LYS A 80 13.46 1.87 -4.26
C LYS A 80 12.21 2.44 -4.90
N ARG A 81 12.04 2.24 -6.22
CA ARG A 81 10.88 2.72 -6.97
C ARG A 81 9.59 2.08 -6.48
N ARG A 82 9.57 0.76 -6.25
CA ARG A 82 8.39 0.04 -5.74
C ARG A 82 8.02 0.49 -4.33
N GLU A 83 9.01 0.61 -3.44
CA GLU A 83 8.77 1.11 -2.08
C GLU A 83 8.29 2.57 -2.08
N ALA A 84 8.87 3.43 -2.91
CA ALA A 84 8.46 4.83 -3.02
C ALA A 84 6.99 4.96 -3.43
N LYS A 85 6.48 4.07 -4.30
CA LYS A 85 5.06 4.03 -4.66
C LYS A 85 4.17 3.77 -3.44
N LEU A 86 4.51 2.78 -2.62
CA LEU A 86 3.75 2.48 -1.40
C LEU A 86 3.83 3.60 -0.36
N ARG A 87 5.00 4.22 -0.21
CA ARG A 87 5.17 5.43 0.63
C ARG A 87 4.27 6.56 0.17
N ASN A 88 4.23 6.81 -1.13
CA ASN A 88 3.37 7.83 -1.73
C ASN A 88 1.89 7.51 -1.55
N ARG A 89 1.49 6.24 -1.74
CA ARG A 89 0.14 5.75 -1.46
C ARG A 89 -0.26 6.02 -0.01
N ALA A 90 0.57 5.64 0.95
CA ALA A 90 0.31 5.86 2.37
C ALA A 90 0.16 7.36 2.69
N ALA A 91 1.04 8.21 2.15
CA ALA A 91 0.94 9.65 2.32
C ALA A 91 -0.34 10.25 1.69
N ARG A 92 -0.76 9.76 0.52
CA ARG A 92 -2.01 10.16 -0.14
C ARG A 92 -3.23 9.71 0.68
N ARG A 93 -3.22 8.48 1.21
CA ARG A 93 -4.28 7.95 2.08
C ARG A 93 -4.47 8.82 3.32
N THR A 94 -3.39 9.24 3.97
CA THR A 94 -3.46 10.16 5.12
C THR A 94 -4.05 11.52 4.73
N ARG A 95 -3.58 12.10 3.61
CA ARG A 95 -4.08 13.40 3.10
C ARG A 95 -5.51 13.32 2.56
N TRP A 96 -5.99 12.14 2.19
CA TRP A 96 -7.32 11.93 1.60
C TRP A 96 -8.46 12.51 2.44
N LEU A 97 -8.38 12.34 3.77
CA LEU A 97 -9.37 12.87 4.71
C LEU A 97 -9.29 14.39 4.87
N GLN A 98 -8.13 14.99 4.57
CA GLN A 98 -7.89 16.43 4.64
C GLN A 98 -8.31 17.16 3.36
N ARG A 99 -8.60 16.42 2.27
CA ARG A 99 -9.06 17.02 1.02
C ARG A 99 -10.39 17.76 1.21
N LYS A 100 -10.62 18.80 0.40
CA LYS A 100 -11.89 19.53 0.38
C LYS A 100 -12.96 18.73 -0.35
N TRP A 101 -13.71 17.92 0.39
CA TRP A 101 -14.89 17.23 -0.11
C TRP A 101 -16.02 18.22 -0.39
N ARG A 102 -16.55 18.20 -1.61
CA ARG A 102 -17.75 18.98 -1.96
C ARG A 102 -18.99 18.27 -1.48
N VAL A 103 -20.07 19.02 -1.26
CA VAL A 103 -21.38 18.47 -0.90
C VAL A 103 -22.32 18.61 -2.09
N SER A 104 -22.91 17.49 -2.51
CA SER A 104 -23.92 17.47 -3.58
C SER A 104 -25.26 18.02 -3.10
N GLY A 105 -26.17 18.35 -4.02
CA GLY A 105 -27.54 18.77 -3.66
C GLY A 105 -28.33 17.74 -2.85
N LYS A 106 -27.91 16.46 -2.87
CA LYS A 106 -28.48 15.38 -2.06
C LYS A 106 -27.80 15.20 -0.69
N GLY A 107 -26.86 16.08 -0.33
CA GLY A 107 -26.12 16.01 0.94
C GLY A 107 -24.91 15.08 0.95
N ASN A 108 -24.60 14.37 -0.15
CA ASN A 108 -23.47 13.44 -0.21
C ASN A 108 -22.13 14.18 -0.35
N SER A 109 -21.10 13.70 0.33
CA SER A 109 -19.71 14.15 0.11
C SER A 109 -19.18 13.58 -1.20
N PHE A 110 -18.47 14.39 -2.00
CA PHE A 110 -17.83 13.90 -3.22
C PHE A 110 -16.51 14.60 -3.56
N LEU A 111 -15.68 13.90 -4.33
CA LEU A 111 -14.50 14.39 -5.04
C LEU A 111 -14.61 14.02 -6.52
N ASN A 112 -14.05 14.87 -7.38
CA ASN A 112 -13.81 14.50 -8.78
C ASN A 112 -12.30 14.38 -8.97
N LEU A 113 -11.83 13.22 -9.44
CA LEU A 113 -10.41 12.93 -9.62
C LEU A 113 -10.22 12.04 -10.85
N GLY A 114 -9.34 12.43 -11.77
CA GLY A 114 -9.02 11.64 -12.96
C GLY A 114 -10.22 11.27 -13.84
N GLY A 115 -11.24 12.13 -13.90
CA GLY A 115 -12.50 11.84 -14.61
C GLY A 115 -13.52 11.02 -13.82
N TYR A 116 -13.19 10.56 -12.62
CA TYR A 116 -14.09 9.79 -11.75
C TYR A 116 -14.83 10.70 -10.77
N ASN A 117 -16.12 10.43 -10.58
CA ASN A 117 -16.91 10.99 -9.50
C ASN A 117 -16.91 10.04 -8.30
N LEU A 118 -16.22 10.42 -7.23
CA LEU A 118 -16.02 9.61 -6.03
C LEU A 118 -16.96 10.13 -4.95
N VAL A 119 -17.92 9.33 -4.52
CA VAL A 119 -19.01 9.79 -3.64
C VAL A 119 -19.08 8.93 -2.38
N VAL A 120 -19.27 9.59 -1.23
CA VAL A 120 -19.58 8.96 0.05
C VAL A 120 -20.96 9.45 0.51
N TYR A 121 -21.82 8.52 0.88
CA TYR A 121 -23.23 8.80 1.19
C TYR A 121 -23.71 8.06 2.45
N PRO A 122 -24.60 8.66 3.26
CA PRO A 122 -25.23 7.96 4.35
C PRO A 122 -26.30 6.98 3.84
N THR A 123 -26.42 5.85 4.51
CA THR A 123 -27.46 4.85 4.26
C THR A 123 -28.63 5.03 5.23
N LYS A 124 -29.77 4.40 4.95
CA LYS A 124 -30.95 4.45 5.83
C LYS A 124 -30.69 3.84 7.22
N THR A 125 -29.67 3.00 7.37
CA THR A 125 -29.33 2.33 8.64
C THR A 125 -28.32 3.13 9.48
N GLY A 126 -28.01 4.37 9.09
CA GLY A 126 -27.02 5.20 9.78
C GLY A 126 -25.55 4.84 9.48
N ARG A 127 -25.32 3.82 8.64
CA ARG A 127 -23.99 3.48 8.11
C ARG A 127 -23.66 4.31 6.87
N TRP A 128 -22.42 4.26 6.41
CA TRP A 128 -21.92 5.01 5.26
C TRP A 128 -21.52 4.07 4.12
N GLY A 129 -21.93 4.39 2.89
CA GLY A 129 -21.49 3.72 1.67
C GLY A 129 -20.69 4.66 0.79
N TYR A 130 -20.06 4.11 -0.25
CA TYR A 130 -19.40 4.90 -1.28
C TYR A 130 -19.71 4.37 -2.67
N LYS A 131 -19.40 5.17 -3.69
CA LYS A 131 -19.37 4.75 -5.09
C LYS A 131 -18.26 5.44 -5.88
N ILE A 132 -17.79 4.77 -6.92
CA ILE A 132 -16.80 5.23 -7.90
C ILE A 132 -17.51 5.30 -9.25
N GLY A 133 -17.86 6.52 -9.70
CA GLY A 133 -18.77 6.72 -10.81
C GLY A 133 -20.14 6.11 -10.52
N ASP A 134 -20.49 5.06 -11.25
CA ASP A 134 -21.74 4.30 -11.08
C ASP A 134 -21.56 2.98 -10.32
N ARG A 135 -20.31 2.60 -9.99
CA ARG A 135 -20.02 1.39 -9.22
C ARG A 135 -20.14 1.64 -7.73
N PHE A 136 -21.05 0.93 -7.07
CA PHE A 136 -21.20 0.97 -5.62
C PHE A 136 -20.13 0.13 -4.92
N GLY A 137 -19.68 0.60 -3.76
CA GLY A 137 -18.80 -0.15 -2.87
C GLY A 137 -19.49 -1.39 -2.31
N PRO A 138 -18.76 -2.48 -2.02
CA PRO A 138 -19.35 -3.76 -1.64
C PRO A 138 -19.83 -3.81 -0.17
N ARG A 139 -19.43 -2.83 0.66
CA ARG A 139 -19.69 -2.82 2.10
C ARG A 139 -20.11 -1.42 2.56
N THR A 140 -20.64 -1.35 3.79
CA THR A 140 -20.94 -0.10 4.47
C THR A 140 -20.12 0.02 5.75
N TYR A 141 -19.88 1.26 6.18
CA TYR A 141 -18.92 1.60 7.22
C TYR A 141 -19.61 2.37 8.36
N PRO A 142 -19.14 2.21 9.61
CA PRO A 142 -19.68 2.96 10.75
C PRO A 142 -19.60 4.48 10.57
N THR A 143 -18.52 5.00 9.98
CA THR A 143 -18.28 6.44 9.87
C THR A 143 -18.08 6.92 8.43
N ASN A 144 -18.28 8.23 8.23
CA ASN A 144 -17.98 8.91 6.96
C ASN A 144 -16.49 8.77 6.58
N ASN A 145 -15.59 8.87 7.56
CA ASN A 145 -14.15 8.80 7.32
C ASN A 145 -13.70 7.38 6.93
N GLU A 146 -14.23 6.34 7.57
CA GLU A 146 -13.96 4.96 7.16
C GLU A 146 -14.46 4.68 5.74
N ALA A 147 -15.65 5.19 5.38
CA ALA A 147 -16.14 5.07 4.01
C ALA A 147 -15.26 5.82 3.00
N LYS A 148 -14.73 7.00 3.37
CA LYS A 148 -13.76 7.74 2.54
C LYS A 148 -12.44 6.98 2.36
N LEU A 149 -11.90 6.39 3.43
CA LEU A 149 -10.67 5.60 3.35
C LEU A 149 -10.86 4.32 2.54
N ALA A 150 -11.98 3.61 2.74
CA ALA A 150 -12.29 2.44 1.94
C ALA A 150 -12.52 2.78 0.45
N LEU A 151 -13.14 3.93 0.17
CA LEU A 151 -13.25 4.47 -1.18
C LEU A 151 -11.86 4.77 -1.79
N PHE A 152 -10.92 5.30 -1.01
CA PHE A 152 -9.53 5.49 -1.47
C PHE A 152 -8.87 4.15 -1.81
N ASP A 153 -8.97 3.18 -0.90
CA ASP A 153 -8.33 1.87 -1.07
C ASP A 153 -8.89 1.12 -2.30
N ASP A 154 -10.21 1.15 -2.51
CA ASP A 154 -10.87 0.56 -3.69
C ASP A 154 -10.54 1.34 -4.98
N PHE A 155 -10.54 2.66 -4.92
CA PHE A 155 -10.21 3.49 -6.10
C PHE A 155 -8.74 3.35 -6.52
N TRP A 156 -7.83 3.20 -5.55
CA TRP A 156 -6.42 2.90 -5.79
C TRP A 156 -6.27 1.55 -6.51
N ALA A 157 -6.92 0.50 -6.00
CA ALA A 157 -6.88 -0.83 -6.62
C ALA A 157 -7.48 -0.83 -8.04
N ALA A 158 -8.60 -0.13 -8.25
CA ALA A 158 -9.27 -0.07 -9.56
C ALA A 158 -8.44 0.69 -10.63
N THR A 159 -7.67 1.69 -10.23
CA THR A 159 -6.87 2.52 -11.16
C THR A 159 -5.47 1.99 -11.41
N HIS A 160 -5.15 0.77 -10.96
CA HIS A 160 -3.91 0.03 -11.28
C HIS A 160 -2.63 0.86 -11.09
N ASP A 161 -2.54 1.65 -10.03
CA ASP A 161 -1.38 2.50 -9.77
C ASP A 161 -1.05 3.42 -10.97
N ASP A 162 -2.06 3.93 -11.70
CA ASP A 162 -1.84 4.96 -12.72
C ASP A 162 -1.31 6.22 -12.03
N ASP A 163 0.01 6.29 -11.90
CA ASP A 163 0.71 7.38 -11.24
C ASP A 163 0.37 8.75 -11.86
N ARG A 164 -0.08 8.81 -13.12
CA ARG A 164 -0.52 10.05 -13.78
C ARG A 164 -1.81 10.58 -13.16
N LEU A 165 -2.73 9.69 -12.78
CA LEU A 165 -3.98 10.04 -12.11
C LEU A 165 -3.73 10.67 -10.73
N TRP A 166 -2.63 10.29 -10.10
CA TRP A 166 -2.22 10.74 -8.76
C TRP A 166 -1.05 11.75 -8.76
N ALA A 167 -0.64 12.23 -9.94
CA ALA A 167 0.46 13.19 -10.10
C ALA A 167 0.01 14.65 -9.86
N SER A 168 -1.28 14.93 -10.01
CA SER A 168 -1.87 16.28 -9.88
C SER A 168 -2.44 16.58 -8.48
N ASP A 169 -2.11 15.77 -7.47
CA ASP A 169 -2.74 15.78 -6.14
C ASP A 169 -1.74 15.86 -4.96
#